data_AF-A0A7M5X3B8-F1
#
_entry.id   AF-A0A7M5X3B8-F1
#
_cell.length_a   1.000
_cell.length_b   1.000
_cell.length_c   1.000
_cell.angle_alpha   90.00
_cell.angle_beta   90.00
_cell.angle_gamma   90.00
#
_symmetry.space_group_name_H-M   'P 1'
#
loop_
_entity.id
_entity.type
_entity.pdbx_description
1 polymer ?
#
loop_
_entity_poly.entity_id
_entity_poly.type
_entity_poly.pdbx_seq_one_letter_code
_entity_poly.pdbx_strand_id
1 'polypeptide(L)'
;MLLQEATGKTVKKGSSFYIKPGTKVQALVTGDDLWDLGLEVYATDCYIHSLQDDTARRPKKRYLMKNSCIVDKRLTKQWKPRGQLLQYTGEEKSPYFFRCDLIVCRWDEECGYCN
;
A
#
# COMPACT_ATOMS: atom_id res chain seq x y z
N MET A 1 6.04 -0.70 -4.96
CA MET A 1 4.61 -1.07 -5.02
C MET A 1 4.12 -1.02 -6.47
N LEU A 2 3.18 -1.90 -6.83
CA LEU A 2 2.52 -1.96 -8.13
C LEU A 2 1.03 -1.64 -7.96
N LEU A 3 0.48 -0.73 -8.75
CA LEU A 3 -0.95 -0.53 -8.88
C LEU A 3 -1.48 -1.45 -9.97
N GLN A 4 -2.53 -2.20 -9.66
CA GLN A 4 -3.14 -3.19 -10.54
C GLN A 4 -4.61 -2.86 -10.82
N GLU A 5 -5.09 -3.23 -12.00
CA GLU A 5 -6.51 -3.38 -12.31
C GLU A 5 -7.09 -4.61 -11.60
N ALA A 6 -8.42 -4.71 -11.54
CA ALA A 6 -9.12 -5.88 -10.97
C ALA A 6 -8.76 -7.22 -11.66
N THR A 7 -8.26 -7.16 -12.90
CA THR A 7 -7.76 -8.30 -13.69
C THR A 7 -6.36 -8.76 -13.28
N GLY A 8 -5.70 -8.06 -12.35
CA GLY A 8 -4.31 -8.31 -11.93
C GLY A 8 -3.27 -7.68 -12.86
N LYS A 9 -3.67 -7.00 -13.93
CA LYS A 9 -2.73 -6.30 -14.83
C LYS A 9 -2.14 -5.09 -14.12
N THR A 10 -0.80 -4.99 -14.12
CA THR A 10 -0.10 -3.81 -13.61
C THR A 10 -0.36 -2.59 -14.49
N VAL A 11 -0.85 -1.53 -13.87
CA VAL A 11 -1.13 -0.23 -14.52
C VAL A 11 0.00 0.76 -14.25
N LYS A 12 0.63 0.70 -13.06
CA LYS A 12 1.69 1.64 -12.65
C LYS A 12 2.62 1.03 -11.60
N LYS A 13 3.92 1.34 -11.64
CA LYS A 13 4.93 1.02 -10.59
C LYS A 13 5.36 2.32 -9.91
N GLY A 14 5.52 2.31 -8.59
CA GLY A 14 5.95 3.48 -7.83
C GLY A 14 5.74 3.37 -6.31
N SER A 15 5.94 4.48 -5.60
CA SER A 15 5.72 4.65 -4.16
C SER A 15 4.45 5.44 -3.82
N SER A 16 3.90 6.19 -4.79
CA SER A 16 2.66 6.97 -4.64
C SER A 16 1.85 6.94 -5.93
N PHE A 17 0.52 6.85 -5.81
CA PHE A 17 -0.40 6.78 -6.94
C PHE A 17 -1.50 7.83 -6.82
N TYR A 18 -1.69 8.63 -7.86
CA TYR A 18 -2.84 9.52 -8.01
C TYR A 18 -4.08 8.69 -8.35
N ILE A 19 -5.15 8.86 -7.57
CA ILE A 19 -6.39 8.12 -7.66
C ILE A 19 -7.55 9.09 -7.87
N LYS A 20 -8.40 8.79 -8.85
CA LYS A 20 -9.63 9.53 -9.10
C LYS A 20 -10.72 9.12 -8.07
N PRO A 21 -11.62 10.03 -7.70
CA PRO A 21 -12.81 9.70 -6.89
C PRO A 21 -13.53 8.43 -7.34
N GLY A 22 -13.98 7.60 -6.40
CA GLY A 22 -14.75 6.38 -6.67
C GLY A 22 -13.97 5.22 -7.31
N THR A 23 -12.64 5.35 -7.45
CA THR A 23 -11.81 4.27 -8.01
C THR A 23 -11.51 3.22 -6.94
N LYS A 24 -11.70 1.94 -7.30
CA LYS A 24 -11.18 0.82 -6.50
C LYS A 24 -9.68 0.68 -6.74
N VAL A 25 -8.90 0.69 -5.67
CA VAL A 25 -7.44 0.58 -5.70
C VAL A 25 -7.06 -0.84 -5.32
N GLN A 26 -6.30 -1.49 -6.18
CA GLN A 26 -5.64 -2.76 -5.88
C GLN A 26 -4.14 -2.56 -6.03
N ALA A 27 -3.40 -2.68 -4.94
CA ALA A 27 -1.96 -2.47 -4.91
C ALA A 27 -1.25 -3.74 -4.46
N LEU A 28 -0.35 -4.25 -5.31
CA LEU A 28 0.55 -5.34 -4.97
C LEU A 28 1.87 -4.76 -4.48
N VAL A 29 2.17 -5.03 -3.22
CA VAL A 29 3.47 -4.76 -2.61
C VAL A 29 4.35 -5.96 -2.88
N THR A 30 5.37 -5.77 -3.71
CA THR A 30 6.31 -6.81 -4.13
C THR A 30 7.63 -6.14 -4.54
N GLY A 31 8.68 -6.93 -4.68
CA GLY A 31 10.01 -6.51 -5.11
C GLY A 31 10.69 -7.61 -5.90
N ASP A 32 11.63 -7.20 -6.75
CA ASP A 32 12.45 -8.11 -7.54
C ASP A 32 13.47 -8.80 -6.61
N ASP A 33 13.80 -10.06 -6.87
CA ASP A 33 14.81 -10.88 -6.15
C ASP A 33 14.62 -11.11 -4.63
N LEU A 34 13.54 -10.60 -4.01
CA LEU A 34 13.30 -10.75 -2.57
C LEU A 34 13.28 -12.21 -2.11
N TRP A 35 12.62 -13.08 -2.88
CA TRP A 35 12.50 -14.49 -2.55
C TRP A 35 13.84 -15.22 -2.56
N ASP A 36 14.69 -14.93 -3.54
CA ASP A 36 16.01 -15.56 -3.68
C ASP A 36 16.95 -15.14 -2.54
N LEU A 37 16.67 -13.99 -1.92
CA LEU A 37 17.35 -13.48 -0.72
C LEU A 37 16.69 -13.95 0.59
N GLY A 38 15.61 -14.74 0.54
CA GLY A 38 14.86 -15.17 1.73
C GLY A 38 14.14 -14.02 2.44
N LEU A 39 13.82 -12.95 1.72
CA LEU A 39 13.18 -11.74 2.21
C LEU A 39 11.74 -11.63 1.71
N GLU A 40 10.92 -10.95 2.49
CA GLU A 40 9.56 -10.55 2.14
C GLU A 40 9.40 -9.05 2.30
N VAL A 41 8.42 -8.47 1.59
CA VAL A 41 8.10 -7.05 1.69
C VAL A 41 6.69 -6.86 2.22
N TYR A 42 6.57 -5.94 3.16
CA TYR A 42 5.38 -5.65 3.92
C TYR A 42 5.05 -4.17 3.83
N ALA A 43 3.77 -3.81 3.74
CA ALA A 43 3.38 -2.43 3.99
C ALA A 43 3.16 -2.21 5.50
N THR A 44 3.66 -1.10 6.03
CA THR A 44 3.51 -0.71 7.44
C THR A 44 2.47 0.39 7.59
N ASP A 45 2.65 1.51 6.90
CA ASP A 45 1.81 2.69 7.02
C ASP A 45 1.25 3.03 5.64
N CYS A 46 -0.04 2.77 5.44
CA CYS A 46 -0.73 3.17 4.23
C CYS A 46 -1.66 4.33 4.54
N TYR A 47 -1.60 5.39 3.73
CA TYR A 47 -2.41 6.58 3.91
C TYR A 47 -2.80 7.20 2.59
N ILE A 48 -3.83 8.03 2.67
CA ILE A 48 -4.22 8.93 1.60
C ILE A 48 -3.96 10.38 1.98
N HIS A 49 -3.66 11.21 0.97
CA HIS A 49 -3.46 12.65 1.11
C HIS A 49 -3.79 13.37 -0.20
N SER A 50 -3.94 14.70 -0.16
CA SER A 50 -4.34 15.51 -1.33
C SER A 50 -3.18 16.07 -2.15
N LEU A 51 -1.95 16.00 -1.65
CA LEU A 51 -0.77 16.58 -2.30
C LEU A 51 0.00 15.51 -3.07
N GLN A 52 0.67 15.87 -4.17
CA GLN A 52 1.53 14.92 -4.87
C GLN A 52 2.80 14.60 -4.08
N ASP A 53 3.36 15.62 -3.45
CA ASP A 53 4.52 15.52 -2.57
C ASP A 53 4.05 15.62 -1.11
N ASP A 54 4.29 14.55 -0.35
CA ASP A 54 3.94 14.45 1.05
C ASP A 54 5.07 14.90 2.00
N THR A 55 6.22 15.33 1.45
CA THR A 55 7.34 15.91 2.19
C THR A 55 7.14 17.41 2.47
N ALA A 56 6.18 18.04 1.80
CA ALA A 56 5.70 19.38 2.13
C ALA A 56 5.33 19.44 3.63
N ARG A 57 5.51 20.59 4.30
CA ARG A 57 5.25 20.76 5.75
C ARG A 57 3.82 20.28 6.11
N ARG A 58 3.71 19.01 6.52
CA ARG A 58 2.52 18.32 7.05
C ARG A 58 1.32 18.23 6.07
N PRO A 59 1.38 17.40 5.03
CA PRO A 59 0.15 16.93 4.38
C PRO A 59 -0.78 16.33 5.44
N LYS A 60 -2.08 16.62 5.37
CA LYS A 60 -3.08 15.93 6.19
C LYS A 60 -3.19 14.49 5.71
N LYS A 61 -2.43 13.59 6.33
CA LYS A 61 -2.46 12.14 6.07
C LYS A 61 -3.69 11.54 6.76
N ARG A 62 -4.51 10.79 6.02
CA ARG A 62 -5.52 9.90 6.60
C ARG A 62 -5.02 8.47 6.48
N TYR A 63 -4.64 7.89 7.61
CA TYR A 63 -4.14 6.51 7.65
C TYR A 63 -5.28 5.52 7.39
N LEU A 64 -4.99 4.55 6.52
CA LEU A 64 -5.78 3.36 6.24
C LEU A 64 -5.19 2.15 6.98
N MET A 65 -3.87 2.13 7.07
CA MET A 65 -3.08 1.19 7.86
C MET A 65 -2.01 1.99 8.60
N LYS A 66 -1.74 1.62 9.86
CA LYS A 66 -0.69 2.23 10.67
C LYS A 66 0.04 1.13 11.43
N ASN A 67 1.37 1.13 11.42
CA ASN A 67 2.20 0.07 12.04
C ASN A 67 1.69 -1.35 11.68
N SER A 68 1.45 -1.62 10.39
CA SER A 68 0.97 -2.91 9.86
C SER A 68 -0.48 -3.30 10.26
N CYS A 69 -1.15 -2.47 11.09
CA CYS A 69 -2.53 -2.65 11.53
C CYS A 69 -3.52 -1.87 10.67
N ILE A 70 -4.54 -2.54 10.13
CA ILE A 70 -5.63 -1.88 9.39
C ILE A 70 -6.45 -1.06 10.37
N VAL A 71 -6.51 0.26 10.14
CA VAL A 71 -7.30 1.20 10.95
C VAL A 71 -8.53 1.73 10.22
N ASP A 72 -8.60 1.56 8.90
CA ASP A 72 -9.77 1.89 8.07
C ASP A 72 -10.35 0.61 7.44
N LYS A 73 -11.62 0.33 7.73
CA LYS A 73 -12.32 -0.89 7.28
C LYS A 73 -12.44 -1.01 5.76
N ARG A 74 -12.21 0.09 5.02
CA ARG A 74 -12.23 0.09 3.54
C ARG A 74 -10.95 -0.46 2.92
N LEU A 75 -9.91 -0.61 3.72
CA LEU A 75 -8.69 -1.30 3.33
C LEU A 75 -8.77 -2.76 3.78
N THR A 76 -8.38 -3.66 2.89
CA THR A 76 -8.13 -5.07 3.20
C THR A 76 -6.72 -5.46 2.78
N LYS A 77 -6.17 -6.46 3.45
CA LYS A 77 -4.80 -6.94 3.30
C LYS A 77 -4.84 -8.45 3.14
N GLN A 78 -4.19 -8.95 2.09
CA GLN A 78 -4.06 -10.38 1.84
C GLN A 78 -2.60 -10.74 1.58
N TRP A 79 -2.13 -11.77 2.28
CA TRP A 79 -0.81 -12.36 2.05
C TRP A 79 -0.74 -13.05 0.68
N LYS A 80 0.36 -12.85 -0.03
CA LYS A 80 0.68 -13.54 -1.28
C LYS A 80 2.08 -14.15 -1.15
N PRO A 81 2.41 -15.24 -1.88
CA PRO A 81 3.73 -15.89 -1.81
C PRO A 81 4.94 -14.99 -2.13
N ARG A 82 4.71 -13.77 -2.64
CA ARG A 82 5.76 -12.81 -3.05
C ARG A 82 5.45 -11.38 -2.59
N GLY A 83 4.78 -11.24 -1.46
CA GLY A 83 4.48 -9.96 -0.83
C GLY A 83 3.02 -9.84 -0.40
N GLN A 84 2.44 -8.66 -0.57
CA GLN A 84 1.18 -8.32 0.06
C GLN A 84 0.24 -7.61 -0.90
N LEU A 85 -0.98 -8.13 -1.03
CA LEU A 85 -2.04 -7.50 -1.79
C LEU A 85 -2.85 -6.59 -0.85
N LEU A 86 -2.94 -5.32 -1.22
CA LEU A 86 -3.75 -4.30 -0.55
C LEU A 86 -4.92 -3.93 -1.45
N GLN A 87 -6.13 -3.98 -0.94
CA GLN A 87 -7.32 -3.55 -1.68
C GLN A 87 -8.04 -2.47 -0.89
N TYR A 88 -8.18 -1.29 -1.50
CA TYR A 88 -8.84 -0.13 -0.93
C TYR A 88 -9.98 0.33 -1.82
N THR A 89 -11.16 0.53 -1.24
CA THR A 89 -12.30 1.15 -1.93
C THR A 89 -12.38 2.62 -1.55
N GLY A 90 -12.04 3.50 -2.49
CA GLY A 90 -12.09 4.95 -2.28
C GLY A 90 -13.50 5.50 -2.39
N GLU A 91 -13.87 6.35 -1.43
CA GLU A 91 -15.13 7.13 -1.41
C GLU A 91 -14.84 8.63 -1.39
N GLU A 92 -13.59 9.01 -1.60
CA GLU A 92 -13.15 10.39 -1.59
C GLU A 92 -13.86 11.17 -2.70
N LYS A 93 -14.47 12.30 -2.33
CA LYS A 93 -15.15 13.21 -3.25
C LYS A 93 -14.17 13.99 -4.15
N SER A 94 -12.90 14.02 -3.77
CA SER A 94 -11.83 14.72 -4.48
C SER A 94 -10.68 13.75 -4.77
N PRO A 95 -9.89 13.99 -5.83
CA PRO A 95 -8.72 13.18 -6.11
C PRO A 95 -7.74 13.15 -4.94
N TYR A 96 -7.07 12.02 -4.79
CA TYR A 96 -6.14 11.79 -3.69
C TYR A 96 -4.96 10.94 -4.16
N PHE A 97 -3.91 10.94 -3.36
CA PHE A 97 -2.76 10.07 -3.53
C PHE A 97 -2.83 8.93 -2.52
N PHE A 98 -2.61 7.71 -2.98
CA PHE A 98 -2.46 6.53 -2.14
C PHE A 98 -0.97 6.18 -2.03
N ARG A 99 -0.48 6.09 -0.79
CA ARG A 99 0.91 5.78 -0.47
C ARG A 99 0.98 4.74 0.63
N CYS A 100 2.00 3.89 0.55
CA CYS A 100 2.36 2.97 1.62
C CYS A 100 3.86 3.05 1.88
N ASP A 101 4.24 3.15 3.14
CA ASP A 101 5.60 2.90 3.58
C ASP A 101 5.80 1.39 3.69
N LEU A 102 6.99 0.93 3.29
CA LEU A 102 7.30 -0.48 3.13
C LEU A 102 8.49 -0.86 4.00
N ILE A 103 8.46 -2.06 4.56
CA ILE A 103 9.59 -2.71 5.22
C ILE A 103 9.91 -4.01 4.51
N VAL A 104 11.19 -4.33 4.44
CA VAL A 104 11.68 -5.62 3.94
C VAL A 104 12.30 -6.34 5.12
N CYS A 105 11.89 -7.57 5.37
CA CYS A 105 12.46 -8.38 6.44
C CYS A 105 12.31 -9.88 6.15
N ARG A 106 12.90 -10.72 6.98
CA ARG A 106 12.77 -12.17 6.80
C ARG A 106 11.38 -12.62 7.24
N TRP A 107 10.89 -13.71 6.65
CA TRP A 107 9.54 -14.23 6.93
C TRP A 107 9.33 -14.65 8.40
N ASP A 108 10.41 -14.97 9.12
CA ASP A 108 10.43 -15.37 10.53
C ASP A 108 10.47 -14.17 11.51
N GLU A 109 10.57 -12.93 11.03
CA GLU A 109 10.67 -11.73 11.87
C GLU A 109 9.33 -11.00 12.10
N GLU A 110 8.23 -11.50 11.51
CA GLU A 110 6.85 -11.00 11.72
C GLU A 110 6.63 -9.48 11.48
N CYS A 111 7.46 -8.79 10.69
CA CYS A 111 7.41 -7.31 10.60
C CYS A 111 6.12 -6.74 9.98
N GLY A 112 5.39 -7.54 9.19
CA GLY A 112 4.13 -7.14 8.57
C GLY A 112 2.87 -7.48 9.37
N TYR A 113 3.03 -7.97 10.61
CA TYR A 113 1.95 -8.32 11.51
C TYR A 113 1.51 -7.11 12.35
N CYS A 114 0.25 -7.13 12.76
CA CYS A 114 -0.30 -6.11 13.64
C CYS A 114 0.02 -6.51 15.09
N ASN A 115 0.91 -5.74 15.73
CA ASN A 115 1.35 -5.93 17.12
C ASN A 115 1.00 -4.70 17.97
#